data_AF-A0A9W9L1J6-F1
#
_entry.id   AF-A0A9W9L1J6-F1
#
_cell.length_a   1.000
_cell.length_b   1.000
_cell.length_c   1.000
_cell.angle_alpha   90.00
_cell.angle_beta   90.00
_cell.angle_gamma   90.00
#
_symmetry.space_group_name_H-M   'P 1'
#
loop_
_entity.id
_entity.type
_entity.pdbx_description
1 polymer ?
#
loop_
_entity_poly.entity_id
_entity_poly.type
_entity_poly.pdbx_seq_one_letter_code
_entity_poly.pdbx_strand_id
1 'polypeptide(L)'
;MATPSTSPETPSTSAPKKYNLRNPLPLSAPQEQEVKQLFYKRVRSYCAPEIKAFAECAVNRTVTATWVCRQQRLAMNSCMLAHAKPEEEDRAREEWFASYEERRRAREEELARVEKRRVEVIRMMREDEARRRAEGK
;
A
#
# COMPACT_ATOMS: atom_id res chain seq x y z
N MET A 1 -9.95 40.42 12.43
CA MET A 1 -8.89 39.66 13.14
C MET A 1 -9.49 38.32 13.52
N ALA A 2 -8.97 37.21 12.97
CA ALA A 2 -9.48 35.87 13.23
C ALA A 2 -8.65 35.20 14.33
N THR A 3 -9.31 34.73 15.39
CA THR A 3 -8.70 34.01 16.51
C THR A 3 -8.57 32.51 16.17
N PRO A 4 -7.40 31.87 16.38
CA PRO A 4 -7.29 30.42 16.28
C PRO A 4 -7.77 29.77 17.58
N SER A 5 -8.89 29.04 17.50
CA SER A 5 -9.38 28.21 18.59
C SER A 5 -8.48 26.97 18.72
N THR A 6 -7.60 26.99 19.73
CA THR A 6 -6.80 25.83 20.14
C THR A 6 -7.64 24.98 21.09
N SER A 7 -8.08 23.81 20.62
CA SER A 7 -8.66 22.77 21.47
C SER A 7 -7.55 21.85 21.99
N PRO A 8 -7.61 21.38 23.25
CA PRO A 8 -6.56 20.56 23.86
C PRO A 8 -6.62 19.11 23.34
N GLU A 9 -5.47 18.59 22.91
CA GLU A 9 -5.30 17.16 22.58
C GLU A 9 -5.13 16.35 23.87
N THR A 10 -6.15 15.57 24.23
CA THR A 10 -6.07 14.51 25.23
C THR A 10 -5.55 13.22 24.57
N PRO A 11 -4.56 12.51 25.13
CA PRO A 11 -4.05 11.27 24.55
C PRO A 11 -5.07 10.14 24.78
N SER A 12 -5.92 9.88 23.79
CA SER A 12 -6.96 8.85 23.88
C SER A 12 -6.46 7.53 23.30
N THR A 13 -6.35 6.53 24.18
CA THR A 13 -6.24 5.09 23.94
C THR A 13 -7.03 4.67 22.69
N SER A 14 -6.32 4.11 21.71
CA SER A 14 -6.77 3.90 20.33
C SER A 14 -7.85 2.82 20.18
N ALA A 15 -9.12 3.20 20.30
CA ALA A 15 -10.19 2.53 19.59
C ALA A 15 -10.16 2.95 18.10
N PRO A 16 -10.45 2.07 17.13
CA PRO A 16 -10.43 2.43 15.72
C PRO A 16 -11.44 3.55 15.47
N LYS A 17 -10.95 4.71 15.03
CA LYS A 17 -11.79 5.86 14.65
C LYS A 17 -12.69 5.42 13.49
N LYS A 18 -14.01 5.39 13.70
CA LYS A 18 -14.97 5.14 12.61
C LYS A 18 -14.96 6.34 11.66
N TYR A 19 -14.46 6.15 10.45
CA TYR A 19 -14.42 7.20 9.42
C TYR A 19 -15.80 7.35 8.77
N ASN A 20 -16.29 8.58 8.64
CA ASN A 20 -17.59 8.83 8.01
C ASN A 20 -17.47 8.73 6.47
N LEU A 21 -17.95 7.64 5.88
CA LEU A 21 -17.96 7.42 4.42
C LEU A 21 -18.80 8.45 3.65
N ARG A 22 -19.74 9.14 4.31
CA ARG A 22 -20.60 10.16 3.66
C ARG A 22 -19.87 11.47 3.35
N ASN A 23 -18.78 11.75 4.05
CA ASN A 23 -17.90 12.89 3.80
C ASN A 23 -16.44 12.41 3.94
N PRO A 24 -15.88 11.77 2.89
CA PRO A 24 -14.57 11.15 2.98
C PRO A 24 -13.47 12.20 3.16
N LEU A 25 -12.56 11.96 4.13
CA LEU A 25 -11.34 12.77 4.29
C LEU A 25 -10.57 12.79 2.96
N PRO A 26 -10.18 13.94 2.39
CA PRO A 26 -9.44 13.98 1.14
C PRO A 26 -8.09 13.29 1.32
N LEU A 27 -7.80 12.31 0.45
CA LEU A 27 -6.52 11.63 0.41
C LEU A 27 -5.63 12.30 -0.65
N SER A 28 -4.32 12.24 -0.47
CA SER A 28 -3.39 12.62 -1.53
C SER A 28 -3.42 11.59 -2.66
N ALA A 29 -3.08 12.00 -3.88
CA ALA A 29 -3.04 11.11 -5.06
C ALA A 29 -2.33 9.75 -4.84
N PRO A 30 -1.14 9.67 -4.19
CA PRO A 30 -0.52 8.38 -3.92
C PRO A 30 -1.31 7.52 -2.92
N GLN A 31 -1.95 8.14 -1.93
CA GLN A 31 -2.78 7.43 -0.94
C GLN A 31 -4.05 6.84 -1.59
N GLU A 32 -4.69 7.58 -2.50
CA GLU A 32 -5.82 7.06 -3.28
C GLU A 32 -5.42 5.87 -4.16
N GLN A 33 -4.20 5.90 -4.71
CA GLN A 33 -3.69 4.79 -5.51
C GLN A 33 -3.48 3.53 -4.65
N GLU A 34 -3.02 3.66 -3.41
CA GLU A 34 -2.91 2.54 -2.48
C GLU A 34 -4.29 1.96 -2.12
N VAL A 35 -5.31 2.80 -1.90
CA VAL A 35 -6.69 2.35 -1.69
C VAL A 35 -7.21 1.59 -2.91
N LYS A 36 -6.98 2.12 -4.12
CA LYS A 36 -7.34 1.46 -5.38
C LYS A 36 -6.66 0.10 -5.54
N GLN A 37 -5.42 -0.05 -5.09
CA GLN A 37 -4.73 -1.34 -5.12
C GLN A 37 -5.39 -2.38 -4.19
N LEU A 38 -5.80 -1.98 -2.98
CA LEU A 38 -6.55 -2.85 -2.06
C LEU A 38 -7.91 -3.24 -2.65
N PHE A 39 -8.63 -2.27 -3.22
CA PHE A 39 -9.89 -2.50 -3.93
C PHE A 39 -9.72 -3.52 -5.05
N TYR A 40 -8.78 -3.30 -5.98
CA TYR A 40 -8.55 -4.23 -7.08
C TYR A 40 -8.06 -5.60 -6.60
N LYS A 41 -7.26 -5.67 -5.54
CA LYS A 41 -6.85 -6.96 -4.94
C LYS A 41 -8.07 -7.74 -4.46
N ARG A 42 -9.03 -7.09 -3.82
CA ARG A 42 -10.25 -7.74 -3.33
C ARG A 42 -11.15 -8.17 -4.50
N VAL A 43 -11.42 -7.29 -5.45
CA VAL A 43 -12.20 -7.63 -6.65
C VAL A 43 -11.60 -8.82 -7.40
N ARG A 44 -10.27 -8.86 -7.57
CA ARG A 44 -9.58 -10.00 -8.19
C ARG A 44 -9.67 -11.28 -7.37
N SER A 45 -9.74 -11.19 -6.03
CA SER A 45 -9.93 -12.37 -5.20
C SER A 45 -11.31 -13.01 -5.37
N TYR A 46 -12.36 -12.20 -5.58
CA TYR A 46 -13.70 -12.71 -5.88
C TYR A 46 -13.76 -13.34 -7.28
N CYS A 47 -13.11 -12.73 -8.26
CA CYS A 47 -13.07 -13.19 -9.66
C CYS A 47 -11.88 -14.10 -9.98
N ALA A 48 -11.31 -14.76 -8.97
CA ALA A 48 -10.17 -15.66 -9.14
C ALA A 48 -10.39 -16.77 -10.19
N PRO A 49 -11.57 -17.45 -10.27
CA PRO A 49 -11.74 -18.51 -11.25
C PRO A 49 -11.76 -18.01 -12.70
N GLU A 50 -12.37 -16.85 -12.96
CA GLU A 50 -12.44 -16.24 -14.29
C GLU A 50 -11.08 -15.70 -14.73
N ILE A 51 -10.33 -15.10 -13.79
CA ILE A 51 -8.95 -14.65 -14.03
C ILE A 51 -8.06 -15.85 -14.35
N LYS A 52 -8.22 -16.97 -13.64
CA LYS A 52 -7.47 -18.20 -13.88
C LYS A 52 -7.77 -18.78 -15.27
N ALA A 53 -9.03 -18.86 -15.66
CA ALA A 53 -9.43 -19.34 -16.99
C ALA A 53 -8.87 -18.46 -18.12
N PHE A 54 -8.84 -17.14 -17.92
CA PHE A 54 -8.18 -16.23 -18.86
C PHE A 54 -6.65 -16.44 -18.90
N ALA A 55 -6.01 -16.59 -17.74
CA ALA A 55 -4.58 -16.81 -17.63
C ALA A 55 -4.16 -18.11 -18.35
N GLU A 56 -4.87 -19.22 -18.12
CA GLU A 56 -4.63 -20.52 -18.76
C GLU A 56 -4.69 -20.43 -20.30
N CYS A 57 -5.66 -19.69 -20.84
CA CYS A 57 -5.74 -19.44 -22.28
C CYS A 57 -4.58 -18.56 -22.80
N ALA A 58 -4.11 -17.62 -21.98
CA ALA A 58 -3.12 -16.62 -22.36
C ALA A 58 -1.65 -17.07 -22.19
N VAL A 59 -1.36 -18.16 -21.43
CA VAL A 59 0.01 -18.59 -21.07
C VAL A 59 0.97 -18.70 -22.26
N ASN A 60 0.48 -19.02 -23.46
CA ASN A 60 1.31 -19.18 -24.67
C ASN A 60 0.92 -18.25 -25.83
N ARG A 61 0.07 -17.24 -25.57
CA ARG A 61 -0.56 -16.41 -26.62
C ARG A 61 -0.44 -14.93 -26.28
N THR A 62 0.76 -14.42 -26.10
CA THR A 62 0.98 -13.01 -25.68
C THR A 62 0.39 -11.99 -26.66
N VAL A 63 0.59 -12.19 -27.97
CA VAL A 63 0.13 -11.25 -29.01
C VAL A 63 -1.32 -11.52 -29.43
N THR A 64 -1.72 -12.79 -29.50
CA THR A 64 -3.03 -13.20 -30.05
C THR A 64 -4.11 -13.46 -28.98
N ALA A 65 -3.79 -13.43 -27.68
CA ALA A 65 -4.75 -13.69 -26.59
C ALA A 65 -5.98 -12.78 -26.64
N THR A 66 -5.82 -11.52 -27.03
CA THR A 66 -6.92 -10.55 -27.12
C THR A 66 -8.04 -11.02 -28.06
N TRP A 67 -7.69 -11.77 -29.11
CA TRP A 67 -8.63 -12.32 -30.08
C TRP A 67 -9.04 -13.76 -29.74
N VAL A 68 -8.06 -14.63 -29.48
CA VAL A 68 -8.30 -16.05 -29.22
C VAL A 68 -9.02 -16.26 -27.89
N CYS A 69 -8.58 -15.58 -26.83
CA CYS A 69 -9.13 -15.71 -25.48
C CYS A 69 -10.23 -14.69 -25.20
N ARG A 70 -10.92 -14.19 -26.24
CA ARG A 70 -11.93 -13.14 -26.14
C ARG A 70 -13.05 -13.52 -25.17
N GLN A 71 -13.53 -14.77 -25.20
CA GLN A 71 -14.61 -15.23 -24.32
C GLN A 71 -14.19 -15.18 -22.85
N GLN A 72 -13.02 -15.72 -22.52
CA GLN A 72 -12.47 -15.71 -21.17
C GLN A 72 -12.20 -14.29 -20.69
N ARG A 73 -11.68 -13.41 -21.57
CA ARG A 73 -11.48 -11.99 -21.27
C ARG A 73 -12.79 -11.28 -20.92
N LEU A 74 -13.85 -11.53 -21.69
CA LEU A 74 -15.16 -10.93 -21.43
C LEU A 74 -15.77 -11.44 -20.13
N ALA A 75 -15.68 -12.74 -19.84
CA ALA A 75 -16.17 -13.34 -18.60
C ALA A 75 -15.45 -12.77 -17.36
N MET A 76 -14.12 -12.65 -17.43
CA MET A 76 -13.31 -12.02 -16.39
C MET A 76 -13.71 -10.56 -16.18
N ASN A 77 -13.86 -9.79 -17.25
CA ASN A 77 -14.26 -8.39 -17.16
C ASN A 77 -15.68 -8.23 -16.61
N SER A 78 -16.63 -9.09 -16.99
CA SER A 78 -17.99 -9.03 -16.45
C SER A 78 -18.02 -9.33 -14.94
N CYS A 79 -17.22 -10.29 -14.47
CA CYS A 79 -17.08 -10.54 -13.04
C CYS A 79 -16.50 -9.33 -12.31
N MET A 80 -15.39 -8.78 -12.82
CA MET A 80 -14.75 -7.62 -12.20
C MET A 80 -15.70 -6.42 -12.10
N LEU A 81 -16.49 -6.15 -13.14
CA LEU A 81 -17.49 -5.08 -13.12
C LEU A 81 -18.63 -5.34 -12.14
N ALA A 82 -19.08 -6.59 -11.99
CA ALA A 82 -20.13 -6.95 -11.04
C ALA A 82 -19.72 -6.74 -9.57
N HIS A 83 -18.43 -6.95 -9.26
CA HIS A 83 -17.86 -6.75 -7.93
C HIS A 83 -17.22 -5.37 -7.72
N ALA A 84 -17.08 -4.56 -8.76
CA ALA A 84 -16.58 -3.19 -8.69
C ALA A 84 -17.66 -2.22 -8.18
N LYS A 85 -18.19 -2.48 -6.97
CA LYS A 85 -19.21 -1.63 -6.34
C LYS A 85 -18.56 -0.53 -5.50
N PRO A 86 -19.19 0.66 -5.41
CA PRO A 86 -18.73 1.73 -4.52
C PRO A 86 -18.58 1.27 -3.05
N GLU A 87 -19.45 0.37 -2.59
CA GLU A 87 -19.38 -0.20 -1.24
C GLU A 87 -18.07 -0.96 -0.97
N GLU A 88 -17.50 -1.62 -1.99
CA GLU A 88 -16.23 -2.32 -1.86
C GLU A 88 -15.03 -1.35 -1.83
N GLU A 89 -15.13 -0.22 -2.55
CA GLU A 89 -14.16 0.87 -2.49
C GLU A 89 -14.15 1.54 -1.12
N ASP A 90 -15.33 1.81 -0.57
CA ASP A 90 -15.54 2.33 0.77
C ASP A 90 -14.93 1.40 1.84
N ARG A 91 -15.18 0.10 1.76
CA ARG A 91 -14.56 -0.89 2.65
C ARG A 91 -13.04 -0.99 2.44
N ALA A 92 -12.53 -0.85 1.22
CA ALA A 92 -11.09 -0.80 0.97
C ALA A 92 -10.45 0.45 1.60
N ARG A 93 -11.17 1.56 1.61
CA ARG A 93 -10.77 2.80 2.28
C ARG A 93 -10.71 2.62 3.79
N GLU A 94 -11.69 1.97 4.40
CA GLU A 94 -11.70 1.65 5.83
C GLU A 94 -10.51 0.76 6.22
N GLU A 95 -10.25 -0.31 5.46
CA GLU A 95 -9.10 -1.19 5.69
C GLU A 95 -7.76 -0.46 5.50
N TRP A 96 -7.68 0.45 4.53
CA TRP A 96 -6.50 1.30 4.32
C TRP A 96 -6.25 2.20 5.53
N PHE A 97 -7.30 2.84 6.07
CA PHE A 97 -7.16 3.65 7.27
C PHE A 97 -6.86 2.81 8.52
N ALA A 98 -7.46 1.63 8.67
CA ALA A 98 -7.17 0.74 9.80
C ALA A 98 -5.69 0.32 9.83
N SER A 99 -5.12 0.03 8.67
CA SER A 99 -3.70 -0.32 8.52
C SER A 99 -2.76 0.91 8.46
N TYR A 100 -3.28 2.13 8.48
CA TYR A 100 -2.47 3.34 8.32
C TYR A 100 -1.47 3.52 9.47
N GLU A 101 -1.92 3.33 10.70
CA GLU A 101 -1.07 3.44 11.89
C GLU A 101 0.02 2.35 11.89
N GLU A 102 -0.32 1.13 11.52
CA GLU A 102 0.63 0.02 11.40
C GLU A 102 1.71 0.33 10.33
N ARG A 103 1.30 0.80 9.15
CA ARG A 103 2.23 1.20 8.08
C ARG A 103 3.11 2.40 8.46
N ARG A 104 2.59 3.31 9.28
CA ARG A 104 3.40 4.39 9.87
C ARG A 104 4.47 3.84 10.81
N ARG A 105 4.09 2.98 11.76
CA ARG A 105 5.04 2.36 12.70
C ARG A 105 6.10 1.56 11.98
N ALA A 106 5.72 0.75 10.99
CA ALA A 106 6.66 -0.02 10.18
C ALA A 106 7.70 0.86 9.46
N ARG A 107 7.28 2.00 8.89
CA ARG A 107 8.21 2.97 8.28
C ARG A 107 9.13 3.63 9.29
N GLU A 108 8.61 4.00 10.47
CA GLU A 108 9.41 4.59 11.55
C GLU A 108 10.47 3.60 12.07
N GLU A 109 10.10 2.31 12.23
CA GLU A 109 11.01 1.23 12.61
C GLU A 109 12.08 0.95 11.54
N GLU A 110 11.71 0.95 10.25
CA GLU A 110 12.64 0.78 9.15
C GLU A 110 13.67 1.92 9.12
N LEU A 111 13.21 3.17 9.22
CA LEU A 111 14.09 4.34 9.27
C LEU A 111 15.04 4.27 10.47
N ALA A 112 14.55 3.86 11.64
CA ALA A 112 15.39 3.66 12.81
C ALA A 112 16.44 2.54 12.59
N ARG A 113 16.08 1.46 11.89
CA ARG A 113 17.03 0.39 11.54
C ARG A 113 18.09 0.85 10.55
N VAL A 114 17.69 1.61 9.52
CA VAL A 114 18.61 2.19 8.53
C VAL A 114 19.58 3.16 9.19
N GLU A 115 19.10 4.02 10.09
CA GLU A 115 19.97 4.97 10.81
C GLU A 115 20.95 4.24 11.74
N LYS A 116 20.52 3.21 12.47
CA LYS A 116 21.42 2.37 13.27
C LYS A 116 22.53 1.76 12.40
N ARG A 117 22.16 1.18 11.25
CA ARG A 117 23.12 0.61 10.30
C ARG A 117 24.08 1.66 9.76
N ARG A 118 23.58 2.86 9.47
CA ARG A 118 24.40 3.98 8.99
C ARG A 118 25.44 4.40 10.02
N VAL A 119 25.05 4.53 11.29
CA VAL A 119 25.97 4.86 12.40
C VAL A 119 27.04 3.77 12.57
N GLU A 120 26.65 2.49 12.50
CA GLU A 120 27.59 1.38 12.60
C GLU A 120 28.62 1.37 11.46
N VAL A 121 28.17 1.59 10.22
CA VAL A 121 29.07 1.70 9.06
C VAL A 121 30.03 2.88 9.21
N ILE A 122 29.55 4.05 9.66
CA ILE A 122 30.41 5.22 9.92
C ILE A 122 31.45 4.90 10.99
N ARG A 123 31.06 4.19 12.06
CA ARG A 123 31.99 3.77 13.12
C ARG A 123 33.07 2.85 12.57
N MET A 124 32.70 1.81 11.83
CA MET A 124 33.65 0.88 11.23
C MET A 124 34.61 1.59 10.26
N MET A 125 34.13 2.51 9.43
CA MET A 125 35.00 3.27 8.52
C MET A 125 36.03 4.12 9.28
N ARG A 126 35.64 4.77 10.37
CA ARG A 126 36.57 5.55 11.21
C ARG A 126 37.63 4.66 11.87
N GLU A 127 37.24 3.49 12.36
CA GLU A 127 38.16 2.50 12.93
C GLU A 127 39.14 1.97 11.88
N ASP A 128 38.68 1.73 10.65
CA ASP A 128 39.51 1.28 9.52
C ASP A 128 40.53 2.35 9.11
N GLU A 129 40.11 3.61 9.00
CA GLU A 129 41.01 4.73 8.73
C GLU A 129 42.08 4.88 9.81
N ALA A 130 41.71 4.73 11.09
CA ALA A 130 42.66 4.80 12.20
C ALA A 130 43.70 3.67 12.12
N ARG A 131 43.25 2.44 11.81
CA ARG A 131 44.15 1.28 11.62
C ARG A 131 45.12 1.51 10.46
N ARG A 132 44.62 1.95 9.30
CA ARG A 132 45.46 2.25 8.12
C ARG A 132 46.48 3.35 8.40
N ARG A 133 46.13 4.38 9.17
CA ARG A 133 47.06 5.43 9.60
C ARG A 133 48.14 4.93 10.55
N ALA A 134 47.82 3.95 11.40
CA ALA A 134 48.78 3.34 12.33
C ALA A 134 49.74 2.38 11.63
N GLU A 135 49.27 1.64 10.61
CA GLU A 135 50.09 0.69 9.83
C GLU A 135 50.97 1.38 8.77
N GLY A 136 50.59 2.58 8.32
CA GLY A 136 51.34 3.38 7.35
C GLY A 136 52.41 4.32 7.94
N LYS A 137 52.72 4.19 9.24
CA LYS A 137 53.76 4.96 9.94
C LYS A 137 54.80 4.01 10.54
#